data_AF-A0A023EKD7-F1
#
_entry.id   AF-A0A023EKD7-F1
#
_cell.length_a   1.000
_cell.length_b   1.000
_cell.length_c   1.000
_cell.angle_alpha   90.00
_cell.angle_beta   90.00
_cell.angle_gamma   90.00
#
_symmetry.space_group_name_H-M   'P 1'
#
loop_
_entity.id
_entity.type
_entity.pdbx_description
1 polymer ?
#
loop_
_entity_poly.entity_id
_entity_poly.type
_entity_poly.pdbx_seq_one_letter_code
_entity_poly.pdbx_strand_id
1 'polypeptide(L)'
;EDGTDEETACSTASCPALGCEYKCGPSLTGGVCYCPPGRTLSTDNRTCSDLDECNEWGHCDQLCTNTDGSYFCACAPGYTLMDKSRCVAPTASNLELIFAYDRAIVRMSSHGQDFRTIANATGASGLAYHHSKNLLFWSDIKTRKVQSQVLENGGYGGHDFSLPGTWAPVAIAIDWIGDKLYVADLVGQKVDVFELDGRWRAVVLGSNLTSPADLALDPTSGLMFVADGL
;
A
#
# COMPACT_ATOMS: atom_id res chain seq x y z
N GLU A 1 -16.34 53.23 12.45
CA GLU A 1 -16.26 51.90 13.08
C GLU A 1 -17.63 51.60 13.65
N ASP A 2 -18.48 51.19 12.73
CA ASP A 2 -19.92 51.13 12.78
C ASP A 2 -20.23 49.65 12.61
N GLY A 3 -20.30 48.96 13.76
CA GLY A 3 -20.37 47.51 13.96
C GLY A 3 -21.57 46.84 13.30
N THR A 4 -21.59 46.89 11.98
CA THR A 4 -22.61 46.34 11.08
C THR A 4 -22.24 44.93 10.57
N ASP A 5 -21.14 44.37 11.04
CA ASP A 5 -20.67 43.02 10.79
C ASP A 5 -20.93 42.04 11.96
N GLU A 6 -21.32 42.52 13.14
CA GLU A 6 -21.41 41.70 14.36
C GLU A 6 -22.86 41.37 14.80
N GLU A 7 -23.89 42.10 14.35
CA GLU A 7 -25.25 41.96 14.93
C GLU A 7 -26.11 40.84 14.29
N THR A 8 -25.81 40.44 13.04
CA THR A 8 -26.60 39.44 12.30
C THR A 8 -25.84 38.18 11.87
N ALA A 9 -24.52 38.11 12.08
CA ALA A 9 -23.67 37.06 11.49
C ALA A 9 -23.33 35.87 12.42
N CYS A 10 -23.70 35.90 13.70
CA CYS A 10 -23.43 34.78 14.61
C CYS A 10 -24.33 34.85 15.86
N SER A 11 -25.64 34.66 15.68
CA SER A 11 -26.60 34.79 16.79
C SER A 11 -26.97 33.44 17.41
N THR A 12 -27.42 33.46 18.67
CA THR A 12 -27.96 32.29 19.42
C THR A 12 -29.48 32.32 19.53
N ALA A 13 -30.16 33.17 18.75
CA ALA A 13 -31.59 33.43 18.83
C ALA A 13 -32.47 32.17 18.71
N SER A 14 -32.03 31.17 17.94
CA SER A 14 -32.71 29.91 17.69
C SER A 14 -32.38 28.82 18.74
N CYS A 15 -31.33 28.98 19.55
CA CYS A 15 -30.89 27.97 20.53
C CYS A 15 -31.98 27.52 21.54
N PRO A 16 -32.82 28.41 22.10
CA PRO A 16 -33.90 28.00 23.01
C PRO A 16 -34.94 27.07 22.36
N ALA A 17 -35.08 27.14 21.02
CA ALA A 17 -36.04 26.34 20.26
C ALA A 17 -35.42 25.09 19.59
N LEU A 18 -34.09 25.03 19.44
CA LEU A 18 -33.42 23.89 18.80
C LEU A 18 -33.50 22.60 19.63
N GLY A 19 -33.46 22.68 20.97
CA GLY A 19 -33.54 21.50 21.83
C GLY A 19 -32.38 20.51 21.64
N CYS A 20 -31.14 21.01 21.60
CA CYS A 20 -29.93 20.21 21.42
C CYS A 20 -29.71 19.23 22.59
N GLU A 21 -29.21 18.03 22.28
CA GLU A 21 -28.87 17.02 23.30
C GLU A 21 -27.72 17.45 24.22
N TYR A 22 -26.68 18.09 23.67
CA TYR A 22 -25.48 18.47 24.41
C TYR A 22 -25.30 19.98 24.56
N LYS A 23 -24.96 20.68 23.47
CA LYS A 23 -24.70 22.14 23.52
C LYS A 23 -25.22 22.83 22.28
N CYS A 24 -25.74 24.05 22.42
CA CYS A 24 -25.99 24.96 21.31
C CYS A 24 -24.95 26.08 21.29
N GLY A 25 -24.51 26.48 20.11
CA GLY A 25 -23.63 27.64 19.94
C GLY A 25 -24.11 28.54 18.80
N PRO A 26 -23.52 29.74 18.67
CA PRO A 26 -23.95 30.73 17.70
C PRO A 26 -23.64 30.30 16.27
N SER A 27 -24.51 30.68 15.33
CA SER A 27 -24.36 30.40 13.89
C SER A 27 -25.03 31.50 13.07
N LEU A 28 -24.72 31.58 11.77
CA LEU A 28 -25.34 32.49 10.80
C LEU A 28 -26.87 32.33 10.73
N THR A 29 -27.39 31.15 11.07
CA THR A 29 -28.83 30.83 11.08
C THR A 29 -29.49 30.98 12.46
N GLY A 30 -28.81 31.60 13.43
CA GLY A 30 -29.35 31.83 14.77
C GLY A 30 -29.04 30.73 15.79
N GLY A 31 -28.25 29.72 15.43
CA GLY A 31 -27.73 28.73 16.37
C GLY A 31 -27.59 27.34 15.75
N VAL A 32 -26.61 26.58 16.21
CA VAL A 32 -26.35 25.20 15.77
C VAL A 32 -26.01 24.33 16.98
N CYS A 33 -26.46 23.08 16.96
CA CYS A 33 -26.10 22.11 17.99
C CYS A 33 -24.67 21.61 17.81
N TYR A 34 -24.02 21.24 18.91
CA TYR A 34 -22.70 20.63 18.95
C TYR A 34 -22.77 19.39 19.84
N CYS A 35 -21.94 18.41 19.51
CA CYS A 35 -21.81 17.16 20.25
C CYS A 35 -20.52 17.13 21.09
N PRO A 36 -20.46 16.27 22.12
CA PRO A 36 -19.21 16.03 22.84
C PRO A 36 -18.15 15.40 21.90
N PRO A 37 -16.85 15.44 22.26
CA PRO A 37 -15.81 14.75 21.51
C PRO A 37 -16.14 13.26 21.31
N GLY A 38 -15.83 12.72 20.12
CA GLY A 38 -16.17 11.33 19.75
C GLY A 38 -17.63 11.13 19.31
N ARG A 39 -18.39 12.21 19.14
CA ARG A 39 -19.76 12.16 18.62
C ARG A 39 -20.02 13.22 17.55
N THR A 40 -20.95 12.90 16.66
CA THR A 40 -21.38 13.78 15.57
C THR A 40 -22.89 14.00 15.61
N LEU A 41 -23.38 15.05 14.94
CA LEU A 41 -24.81 15.32 14.86
C LEU A 41 -25.50 14.25 14.00
N SER A 42 -26.61 13.75 14.51
CA SER A 42 -27.51 12.87 13.78
C SER A 42 -28.27 13.65 12.70
N THR A 43 -29.04 12.93 11.89
CA THR A 43 -29.87 13.47 10.78
C THR A 43 -30.89 14.54 11.19
N ASP A 44 -31.23 14.62 12.48
CA ASP A 44 -32.13 15.63 13.04
C ASP A 44 -31.44 16.94 13.42
N ASN A 45 -30.10 17.02 13.26
CA ASN A 45 -29.23 18.13 13.67
C ASN A 45 -29.35 18.53 15.15
N ARG A 46 -29.78 17.60 16.03
CA ARG A 46 -30.05 17.88 17.45
C ARG A 46 -29.51 16.80 18.39
N THR A 47 -29.66 15.55 18.01
CA THR A 47 -29.14 14.39 18.76
C THR A 47 -27.73 14.05 18.33
N CYS A 48 -26.99 13.43 19.23
CA CYS A 48 -25.60 13.07 19.03
C CYS A 48 -25.47 11.55 18.86
N SER A 49 -25.02 11.14 17.68
CA SER A 49 -24.61 9.77 17.42
C SER A 49 -23.12 9.60 17.63
N ASP A 50 -22.72 8.39 17.98
CA ASP A 50 -21.32 7.98 18.00
C ASP A 50 -20.64 8.25 16.66
N LEU A 51 -19.39 8.74 16.70
CA LEU A 51 -18.57 8.90 15.51
C LEU A 51 -17.75 7.61 15.36
N ASP A 52 -18.02 6.83 14.32
CA ASP A 52 -17.23 5.63 14.07
C ASP A 52 -15.90 6.01 13.39
N GLU A 53 -14.88 6.26 14.21
CA GLU A 53 -13.54 6.62 13.74
C GLU A 53 -12.87 5.52 12.91
N CYS A 54 -13.37 4.28 12.96
CA CYS A 54 -12.83 3.18 12.16
C CYS A 54 -13.31 3.20 10.70
N ASN A 55 -14.34 3.99 10.38
CA ASN A 55 -14.77 4.24 9.01
C ASN A 55 -14.03 5.42 8.36
N GLU A 56 -13.23 6.15 9.13
CA GLU A 56 -12.40 7.26 8.66
C GLU A 56 -10.93 6.86 8.62
N TRP A 57 -10.20 7.32 7.60
CA TRP A 57 -8.76 7.06 7.49
C TRP A 57 -7.97 8.02 8.38
N GLY A 58 -6.91 7.51 9.01
CA GLY A 58 -5.95 8.32 9.78
C GLY A 58 -6.06 8.23 11.30
N HIS A 59 -7.02 7.46 11.84
CA HIS A 59 -7.16 7.25 13.29
C HIS A 59 -6.25 6.15 13.84
N CYS A 60 -6.20 5.00 13.17
CA CYS A 60 -5.34 3.87 13.52
C CYS A 60 -4.49 3.46 12.31
N ASP A 61 -3.24 3.08 12.54
CA ASP A 61 -2.36 2.57 11.46
C ASP A 61 -2.81 1.20 10.91
N GLN A 62 -3.40 0.37 11.78
CA GLN A 62 -3.74 -1.02 11.46
C GLN A 62 -5.15 -1.37 11.95
N LEU A 63 -5.28 -2.02 13.09
CA LEU A 63 -6.56 -2.53 13.58
C LEU A 63 -7.27 -1.45 14.39
N CYS A 64 -8.55 -1.21 14.09
CA CYS A 64 -9.40 -0.25 14.79
C CYS A 64 -10.60 -0.95 15.39
N THR A 65 -10.97 -0.60 16.63
CA THR A 65 -12.23 -1.02 17.25
C THR A 65 -12.97 0.21 17.76
N ASN A 66 -14.15 0.45 17.20
CA ASN A 66 -15.02 1.54 17.59
C ASN A 66 -15.71 1.24 18.94
N THR A 67 -15.89 2.27 19.75
CA THR A 67 -16.57 2.21 21.05
C THR A 67 -17.45 3.43 21.23
N ASP A 68 -18.45 3.40 22.11
CA ASP A 68 -19.32 4.57 22.27
C ASP A 68 -18.56 5.79 22.80
N GLY A 69 -18.41 6.81 21.95
CA GLY A 69 -17.71 8.07 22.19
C GLY A 69 -16.19 8.03 22.03
N SER A 70 -15.61 6.95 21.49
CA SER A 70 -14.16 6.81 21.31
C SER A 70 -13.81 5.58 20.46
N TYR A 71 -12.53 5.36 20.22
CA TYR A 71 -12.02 4.13 19.63
C TYR A 71 -10.77 3.65 20.37
N PHE A 72 -10.34 2.43 20.08
CA PHE A 72 -8.98 2.01 20.42
C PHE A 72 -8.33 1.30 19.23
N CYS A 73 -7.03 1.56 19.07
CA CYS A 73 -6.23 0.92 18.05
C CYS A 73 -5.49 -0.29 18.61
N ALA A 74 -5.24 -1.26 17.74
CA ALA A 74 -4.38 -2.40 17.98
C ALA A 74 -3.50 -2.66 16.76
N CYS A 75 -2.44 -3.45 16.95
CA CYS A 75 -1.53 -3.81 15.87
C CYS A 75 -1.65 -5.29 15.51
N ALA A 76 -1.44 -5.59 14.24
CA ALA A 76 -1.34 -6.94 13.73
C ALA A 76 -0.15 -7.68 14.37
N PRO A 77 -0.16 -9.03 14.37
CA PRO A 77 0.95 -9.81 14.91
C PRO A 77 2.30 -9.39 14.32
N GLY A 78 3.30 -9.21 15.20
CA GLY A 78 4.64 -8.75 14.81
C GLY A 78 4.85 -7.24 14.88
N TYR A 79 3.81 -6.45 15.23
CA TYR A 79 3.90 -5.01 15.42
C TYR A 79 3.59 -4.62 16.88
N THR A 80 4.14 -3.50 17.32
CA THR A 80 3.93 -2.93 18.65
C THR A 80 3.23 -1.58 18.55
N LEU A 81 2.21 -1.37 19.39
CA LEU A 81 1.48 -0.11 19.46
C LEU A 81 2.30 0.96 20.17
N MET A 82 2.49 2.09 19.51
CA MET A 82 3.16 3.31 19.95
C MET A 82 2.15 4.47 19.90
N ASP A 83 2.22 5.38 20.89
CA ASP A 83 1.39 6.59 20.91
C ASP A 83 -0.13 6.35 20.78
N LYS A 84 -0.62 5.15 21.17
CA LYS A 84 -2.01 4.68 21.12
C LYS A 84 -2.63 4.49 19.73
N SER A 85 -1.99 4.92 18.64
CA SER A 85 -2.51 4.75 17.27
C SER A 85 -1.48 4.23 16.25
N ARG A 86 -0.17 4.34 16.54
CA ARG A 86 0.90 4.04 15.60
C ARG A 86 1.40 2.61 15.78
N CYS A 87 1.53 1.84 14.71
CA CYS A 87 2.01 0.46 14.74
C CYS A 87 3.40 0.34 14.17
N VAL A 88 4.39 -0.01 15.01
CA VAL A 88 5.80 -0.08 14.63
C VAL A 88 6.30 -1.51 14.72
N ALA A 89 6.95 -1.98 13.65
CA ALA A 89 7.64 -3.27 13.68
C ALA A 89 8.87 -3.16 14.61
N PRO A 90 9.13 -4.13 15.52
CA PRO A 90 10.29 -4.10 16.40
C PRO A 90 11.63 -4.01 15.63
N THR A 91 11.67 -4.50 14.40
CA THR A 91 12.84 -4.49 13.51
C THR A 91 12.81 -3.35 12.49
N ALA A 92 11.97 -2.33 12.67
CA ALA A 92 11.84 -1.20 11.73
C ALA A 92 13.16 -0.45 11.50
N SER A 93 14.09 -0.46 12.48
CA SER A 93 15.43 0.11 12.33
C SER A 93 16.29 -0.59 11.28
N ASN A 94 15.98 -1.85 10.95
CA ASN A 94 16.73 -2.68 10.02
C ASN A 94 16.08 -2.70 8.62
N LEU A 95 15.17 -1.77 8.34
CA LEU A 95 14.56 -1.64 7.02
C LEU A 95 15.63 -1.27 5.98
N GLU A 96 15.73 -2.10 4.95
CA GLU A 96 16.56 -1.87 3.78
C GLU A 96 15.68 -1.71 2.53
N LEU A 97 16.11 -0.84 1.62
CA LEU A 97 15.51 -0.63 0.32
C LEU A 97 16.39 -1.30 -0.74
N ILE A 98 15.78 -2.10 -1.60
CA ILE A 98 16.46 -2.75 -2.73
C ILE A 98 15.75 -2.31 -4.01
N PHE A 99 16.52 -1.77 -4.96
CA PHE A 99 15.97 -1.23 -6.20
C PHE A 99 16.97 -1.32 -7.35
N ALA A 100 16.46 -1.24 -8.58
CA ALA A 100 17.29 -1.13 -9.78
C ALA A 100 17.79 0.32 -9.95
N TYR A 101 19.08 0.47 -10.18
CA TYR A 101 19.70 1.77 -10.46
C TYR A 101 20.82 1.63 -11.50
N ASP A 102 20.70 2.36 -12.60
CA ASP A 102 21.61 2.27 -13.75
C ASP A 102 21.75 0.83 -14.27
N ARG A 103 22.94 0.22 -14.12
CA ARG A 103 23.26 -1.15 -14.55
C ARG A 103 23.50 -2.07 -13.36
N ALA A 104 22.77 -1.84 -12.28
CA ALA A 104 22.95 -2.58 -11.05
C ALA A 104 21.64 -2.70 -10.27
N ILE A 105 21.60 -3.70 -9.40
CA ILE A 105 20.68 -3.73 -8.28
C ILE A 105 21.45 -3.29 -7.05
N VAL A 106 20.86 -2.35 -6.34
CA VAL A 106 21.48 -1.71 -5.20
C VAL A 106 20.60 -1.88 -3.97
N ARG A 107 21.24 -1.93 -2.81
CA ARG A 107 20.60 -1.90 -1.49
C ARG A 107 21.04 -0.65 -0.74
N MET A 108 20.15 -0.08 0.06
CA MET A 108 20.44 1.03 0.97
C MET A 108 19.62 0.92 2.26
N SER A 109 20.06 1.57 3.32
CA SER A 109 19.25 1.79 4.51
C SER A 109 18.06 2.70 4.19
N SER A 110 16.98 2.58 4.96
CA SER A 110 15.83 3.50 4.94
C SER A 110 16.19 4.98 5.10
N HIS A 111 17.37 5.29 5.66
CA HIS A 111 17.88 6.65 5.84
C HIS A 111 18.75 7.14 4.65
N GLY A 112 18.84 6.37 3.57
CA GLY A 112 19.68 6.68 2.41
C GLY A 112 21.18 6.48 2.64
N GLN A 113 21.55 5.78 3.71
CA GLN A 113 22.93 5.39 4.01
C GLN A 113 23.24 3.98 3.50
N ASP A 114 24.50 3.55 3.55
CA ASP A 114 24.94 2.20 3.18
C ASP A 114 24.56 1.77 1.74
N PHE A 115 24.72 2.66 0.78
CA PHE A 115 24.52 2.34 -0.63
C PHE A 115 25.51 1.28 -1.12
N ARG A 116 25.02 0.10 -1.50
CA ARG A 116 25.83 -1.04 -1.92
C ARG A 116 25.23 -1.74 -3.13
N THR A 117 26.05 -2.06 -4.12
CA THR A 117 25.66 -2.90 -5.25
C THR A 117 25.63 -4.37 -4.83
N ILE A 118 24.52 -5.05 -5.08
CA ILE A 118 24.35 -6.49 -4.78
C ILE A 118 24.41 -7.37 -6.03
N ALA A 119 23.97 -6.84 -7.17
CA ALA A 119 23.98 -7.54 -8.45
C ALA A 119 24.29 -6.58 -9.59
N ASN A 120 25.00 -7.06 -10.60
CA ASN A 120 25.12 -6.34 -11.86
C ASN A 120 23.92 -6.67 -12.74
N ALA A 121 23.35 -5.64 -13.36
CA ALA A 121 22.26 -5.75 -14.32
C ALA A 121 22.63 -4.99 -15.60
N THR A 122 21.78 -5.01 -16.60
CA THR A 122 21.99 -4.22 -17.83
C THR A 122 20.85 -3.26 -18.10
N GLY A 123 19.63 -3.66 -17.78
CA GLY A 123 18.45 -2.82 -17.79
C GLY A 123 17.38 -3.47 -16.91
N ALA A 124 17.66 -3.58 -15.61
CA ALA A 124 16.70 -4.12 -14.66
C ALA A 124 15.46 -3.21 -14.60
N SER A 125 14.28 -3.82 -14.68
CA SER A 125 12.99 -3.11 -14.75
C SER A 125 12.10 -3.44 -13.56
N GLY A 126 11.83 -4.72 -13.32
CA GLY A 126 11.06 -5.22 -12.18
C GLY A 126 11.94 -5.97 -11.18
N LEU A 127 11.56 -5.94 -9.90
CA LEU A 127 12.19 -6.72 -8.83
C LEU A 127 11.13 -7.45 -8.00
N ALA A 128 11.44 -8.65 -7.53
CA ALA A 128 10.61 -9.40 -6.59
C ALA A 128 11.48 -10.19 -5.61
N TYR A 129 11.04 -10.35 -4.37
CA TYR A 129 11.80 -11.03 -3.32
C TYR A 129 11.02 -12.18 -2.69
N HIS A 130 11.63 -13.36 -2.67
CA HIS A 130 11.09 -14.55 -2.03
C HIS A 130 11.64 -14.71 -0.61
N HIS A 131 10.90 -14.23 0.39
CA HIS A 131 11.41 -14.14 1.76
C HIS A 131 11.82 -15.49 2.36
N SER A 132 11.06 -16.58 2.13
CA SER A 132 11.34 -17.88 2.74
C SER A 132 12.54 -18.62 2.12
N LYS A 133 12.90 -18.29 0.87
CA LYS A 133 14.05 -18.87 0.16
C LYS A 133 15.25 -17.92 0.08
N ASN A 134 15.10 -16.68 0.54
CA ASN A 134 16.11 -15.62 0.47
C ASN A 134 16.61 -15.35 -0.97
N LEU A 135 15.69 -15.37 -1.95
CA LEU A 135 16.00 -15.18 -3.37
C LEU A 135 15.43 -13.86 -3.88
N LEU A 136 16.30 -13.04 -4.45
CA LEU A 136 15.94 -11.84 -5.18
C LEU A 136 15.87 -12.16 -6.68
N PHE A 137 14.78 -11.75 -7.30
CA PHE A 137 14.55 -11.86 -8.74
C PHE A 137 14.53 -10.46 -9.35
N TRP A 138 15.02 -10.35 -10.59
CA TRP A 138 14.84 -9.15 -11.39
C TRP A 138 14.60 -9.49 -12.84
N SER A 139 13.72 -8.73 -13.48
CA SER A 139 13.58 -8.75 -14.93
C SER A 139 14.56 -7.77 -15.56
N ASP A 140 15.21 -8.20 -16.63
CA ASP A 140 16.11 -7.36 -17.41
C ASP A 140 15.65 -7.30 -18.87
N ILE A 141 15.21 -6.11 -19.28
CA ILE A 141 14.64 -5.86 -20.61
C ILE A 141 15.69 -5.89 -21.72
N LYS A 142 16.97 -5.67 -21.40
CA LYS A 142 18.07 -5.64 -22.37
C LYS A 142 18.57 -7.05 -22.66
N THR A 143 18.75 -7.87 -21.63
CA THR A 143 19.11 -9.29 -21.80
C THR A 143 17.91 -10.18 -22.11
N ARG A 144 16.68 -9.69 -21.88
CA ARG A 144 15.41 -10.42 -22.05
C ARG A 144 15.35 -11.67 -21.19
N LYS A 145 15.80 -11.54 -19.95
CA LYS A 145 15.81 -12.62 -18.96
C LYS A 145 15.19 -12.15 -17.66
N VAL A 146 14.68 -13.09 -16.88
CA VAL A 146 14.50 -12.90 -15.45
C VAL A 146 15.59 -13.69 -14.76
N GLN A 147 16.41 -13.00 -13.98
CA GLN A 147 17.54 -13.60 -13.29
C GLN A 147 17.28 -13.62 -11.79
N SER A 148 18.07 -14.42 -11.07
CA SER A 148 17.91 -14.59 -9.63
C SER A 148 19.24 -14.72 -8.90
N GLN A 149 19.26 -14.24 -7.66
CA GLN A 149 20.43 -14.31 -6.78
C GLN A 149 20.00 -14.44 -5.32
N VAL A 150 20.78 -15.15 -4.52
CA VAL A 150 20.64 -15.18 -3.06
C VAL A 150 21.07 -13.82 -2.50
N LEU A 151 20.17 -13.16 -1.76
CA LEU A 151 20.36 -11.77 -1.33
C LEU A 151 21.57 -11.58 -0.38
N GLU A 152 21.75 -12.48 0.59
CA GLU A 152 22.77 -12.34 1.63
C GLU A 152 24.20 -12.67 1.15
N ASN A 153 24.35 -13.78 0.41
CA ASN A 153 25.67 -14.31 0.04
C ASN A 153 26.05 -14.05 -1.42
N GLY A 154 25.16 -13.42 -2.21
CA GLY A 154 25.38 -13.16 -3.63
C GLY A 154 25.51 -14.43 -4.48
N GLY A 155 25.05 -15.58 -3.98
CA GLY A 155 25.09 -16.85 -4.69
C GLY A 155 24.10 -16.89 -5.85
N TYR A 156 24.43 -17.63 -6.91
CA TYR A 156 23.53 -17.82 -8.05
C TYR A 156 22.18 -18.41 -7.59
N GLY A 157 21.07 -17.77 -7.96
CA GLY A 157 19.72 -18.12 -7.52
C GLY A 157 19.13 -19.38 -8.16
N GLY A 158 19.90 -20.03 -9.03
CA GLY A 158 19.61 -21.36 -9.57
C GLY A 158 19.21 -21.36 -11.04
N HIS A 159 18.22 -20.55 -11.45
CA HIS A 159 17.72 -20.57 -12.82
C HIS A 159 17.50 -19.16 -13.40
N ASP A 160 17.95 -18.97 -14.64
CA ASP A 160 17.64 -17.81 -15.46
C ASP A 160 16.44 -18.14 -16.35
N PHE A 161 15.34 -17.42 -16.20
CA PHE A 161 14.16 -17.59 -17.04
C PHE A 161 14.34 -16.81 -18.33
N SER A 162 14.14 -17.49 -19.47
CA SER A 162 14.17 -16.86 -20.78
C SER A 162 13.21 -17.58 -21.72
N LEU A 163 12.56 -16.81 -22.60
CA LEU A 163 11.69 -17.37 -23.63
C LEU A 163 12.26 -17.16 -25.03
N PRO A 164 12.08 -18.13 -25.94
CA PRO A 164 12.45 -17.94 -27.33
C PRO A 164 11.58 -16.86 -27.98
N GLY A 165 12.19 -16.04 -28.85
CA GLY A 165 11.49 -14.98 -29.59
C GLY A 165 11.62 -13.59 -28.96
N THR A 166 10.61 -12.74 -29.19
CA THR A 166 10.59 -11.33 -28.76
C THR A 166 9.93 -11.15 -27.40
N TRP A 167 10.46 -11.83 -26.38
CA TRP A 167 9.99 -11.67 -25.00
C TRP A 167 10.58 -10.40 -24.37
N ALA A 168 9.76 -9.59 -23.70
CA ALA A 168 10.18 -8.37 -23.04
C ALA A 168 9.62 -8.32 -21.60
N PRO A 169 10.31 -8.94 -20.63
CA PRO A 169 9.84 -9.00 -19.25
C PRO A 169 10.01 -7.63 -18.58
N VAL A 170 8.91 -6.90 -18.37
CA VAL A 170 8.95 -5.53 -17.83
C VAL A 170 8.72 -5.47 -16.33
N ALA A 171 7.83 -6.33 -15.81
CA ALA A 171 7.54 -6.42 -14.39
C ALA A 171 7.38 -7.87 -13.97
N ILE A 172 7.63 -8.11 -12.68
CA ILE A 172 7.57 -9.45 -12.09
C ILE A 172 6.91 -9.38 -10.72
N ALA A 173 6.19 -10.42 -10.36
CA ALA A 173 5.64 -10.60 -9.03
C ALA A 173 5.79 -12.06 -8.59
N ILE A 174 5.96 -12.28 -7.30
CA ILE A 174 6.24 -13.61 -6.75
C ILE A 174 5.12 -14.06 -5.81
N ASP A 175 4.64 -15.28 -6.03
CA ASP A 175 3.79 -15.98 -5.10
C ASP A 175 4.69 -16.83 -4.20
N TRP A 176 4.94 -16.31 -3.00
CA TRP A 176 5.82 -16.95 -2.00
C TRP A 176 5.15 -18.13 -1.28
N ILE A 177 3.85 -18.36 -1.48
CA ILE A 177 3.11 -19.51 -0.93
C ILE A 177 3.12 -20.65 -1.94
N GLY A 178 2.81 -20.33 -3.20
CA GLY A 178 2.72 -21.29 -4.30
C GLY A 178 4.05 -21.58 -5.01
N ASP A 179 5.14 -20.91 -4.64
CA ASP A 179 6.43 -20.98 -5.31
C ASP A 179 6.29 -20.72 -6.83
N LYS A 180 5.63 -19.61 -7.20
CA LYS A 180 5.42 -19.20 -8.61
C LYS A 180 5.90 -17.79 -8.89
N LEU A 181 6.43 -17.61 -10.09
CA LEU A 181 6.88 -16.31 -10.61
C LEU A 181 5.95 -15.88 -11.75
N TYR A 182 5.35 -14.72 -11.61
CA TYR A 182 4.52 -14.08 -12.62
C TYR A 182 5.34 -13.00 -13.33
N VAL A 183 5.25 -12.95 -14.66
CA VAL A 183 6.02 -12.02 -15.49
C VAL A 183 5.11 -11.34 -16.49
N ALA A 184 5.11 -10.01 -16.47
CA ALA A 184 4.45 -9.19 -17.48
C ALA A 184 5.36 -9.04 -18.70
N ASP A 185 4.86 -9.45 -19.87
CA ASP A 185 5.53 -9.32 -21.15
C ASP A 185 4.92 -8.16 -21.94
N LEU A 186 5.70 -7.10 -22.12
CA LEU A 186 5.26 -5.90 -22.83
C LEU A 186 5.03 -6.16 -24.33
N VAL A 187 5.92 -6.92 -24.97
CA VAL A 187 5.84 -7.16 -26.42
C VAL A 187 4.78 -8.21 -26.73
N GLY A 188 4.71 -9.25 -25.91
CA GLY A 188 3.67 -10.28 -26.07
C GLY A 188 2.31 -9.91 -25.49
N GLN A 189 2.17 -8.74 -24.86
CA GLN A 189 0.93 -8.23 -24.25
C GLN A 189 0.23 -9.30 -23.40
N LYS A 190 1.00 -9.95 -22.54
CA LYS A 190 0.53 -11.10 -21.75
C LYS A 190 1.19 -11.16 -20.39
N VAL A 191 0.60 -11.96 -19.50
CA VAL A 191 1.20 -12.36 -18.23
C VAL A 191 1.50 -13.86 -18.28
N ASP A 192 2.77 -14.19 -18.14
CA ASP A 192 3.27 -15.55 -18.02
C ASP A 192 3.41 -15.95 -16.55
N VAL A 193 3.21 -17.23 -16.24
CA VAL A 193 3.54 -17.81 -14.93
C VAL A 193 4.56 -18.93 -15.11
N PHE A 194 5.52 -18.98 -14.20
CA PHE A 194 6.57 -19.96 -14.13
C PHE A 194 6.59 -20.62 -12.75
N GLU A 195 6.89 -21.92 -12.71
CA GLU A 195 7.39 -22.52 -11.47
C GLU A 195 8.83 -22.06 -11.23
N LEU A 196 9.20 -21.86 -9.96
CA LEU A 196 10.52 -21.31 -9.61
C LEU A 196 11.70 -22.19 -10.04
N ASP A 197 11.47 -23.47 -10.34
CA ASP A 197 12.48 -24.38 -10.88
C ASP A 197 12.64 -24.29 -12.40
N GLY A 198 11.83 -23.48 -13.08
CA GLY A 198 11.83 -23.30 -14.53
C GLY A 198 11.26 -24.46 -15.34
N ARG A 199 10.73 -25.51 -14.70
CA ARG A 199 10.23 -26.70 -15.41
C ARG A 199 8.94 -26.44 -16.17
N TRP A 200 8.06 -25.63 -15.58
CA TRP A 200 6.72 -25.40 -16.13
C TRP A 200 6.44 -23.92 -16.34
N ARG A 201 5.75 -23.67 -17.44
CA ARG A 201 5.26 -22.35 -17.84
C ARG A 201 3.82 -22.45 -18.32
N ALA A 202 3.00 -21.47 -17.98
CA ALA A 202 1.70 -21.23 -18.61
C ALA A 202 1.49 -19.73 -18.90
N VAL A 203 0.53 -19.41 -19.77
CA VAL A 203 0.04 -18.04 -19.95
C VAL A 203 -1.20 -17.89 -19.09
N VAL A 204 -1.18 -16.93 -18.15
CA VAL A 204 -2.30 -16.68 -17.23
C VAL A 204 -3.29 -15.72 -17.87
N LEU A 205 -2.78 -14.64 -18.46
CA LEU A 205 -3.56 -13.64 -19.16
C LEU A 205 -2.94 -13.42 -20.54
N GLY A 206 -3.68 -13.77 -21.60
CA GLY A 206 -3.19 -13.74 -22.98
C GLY A 206 -3.96 -12.80 -23.90
N SER A 207 -4.93 -12.04 -23.38
CA SER A 207 -5.74 -11.09 -24.12
C SER A 207 -6.11 -9.90 -23.24
N ASN A 208 -6.55 -8.81 -23.88
CA ASN A 208 -7.02 -7.58 -23.23
C ASN A 208 -5.96 -6.83 -22.42
N LEU A 209 -4.67 -7.01 -22.75
CA LEU A 209 -3.60 -6.14 -22.30
C LEU A 209 -3.03 -5.38 -23.49
N THR A 210 -2.63 -4.14 -23.26
CA THR A 210 -2.11 -3.25 -24.30
C THR A 210 -0.66 -2.87 -24.04
N SER A 211 -0.33 -2.50 -22.81
CA SER A 211 1.01 -2.12 -22.38
C SER A 211 1.19 -2.45 -20.89
N PRO A 212 1.28 -3.73 -20.50
CA PRO A 212 1.37 -4.11 -19.10
C PRO A 212 2.62 -3.49 -18.47
N ALA A 213 2.46 -2.74 -17.39
CA ALA A 213 3.49 -1.94 -16.76
C ALA A 213 3.98 -2.54 -15.44
N ASP A 214 3.09 -3.06 -14.60
CA ASP A 214 3.43 -3.63 -13.30
C ASP A 214 2.47 -4.73 -12.84
N LEU A 215 2.93 -5.56 -11.90
CA LEU A 215 2.20 -6.67 -11.30
C LEU A 215 2.31 -6.63 -9.77
N ALA A 216 1.18 -6.82 -9.09
CA ALA A 216 1.17 -7.08 -7.65
C ALA A 216 0.29 -8.29 -7.34
N LEU A 217 0.65 -9.06 -6.31
CA LEU A 217 -0.05 -10.28 -5.91
C LEU A 217 -0.47 -10.17 -4.45
N ASP A 218 -1.66 -10.67 -4.15
CA ASP A 218 -2.06 -11.09 -2.82
C ASP A 218 -2.32 -12.61 -2.85
N PRO A 219 -1.29 -13.43 -2.56
CA PRO A 219 -1.41 -14.88 -2.52
C PRO A 219 -2.36 -15.39 -1.43
N THR A 220 -2.62 -14.62 -0.37
CA THR A 220 -3.50 -15.06 0.73
C THR A 220 -4.97 -15.02 0.34
N SER A 221 -5.34 -14.10 -0.56
CA SER A 221 -6.69 -13.98 -1.13
C SER A 221 -6.81 -14.56 -2.54
N GLY A 222 -5.70 -14.97 -3.16
CA GLY A 222 -5.67 -15.46 -4.54
C GLY A 222 -5.93 -14.37 -5.59
N LEU A 223 -5.53 -13.13 -5.29
CA LEU A 223 -5.75 -11.97 -6.16
C LEU A 223 -4.46 -11.57 -6.88
N MET A 224 -4.61 -11.12 -8.13
CA MET A 224 -3.56 -10.52 -8.94
C MET A 224 -4.03 -9.16 -9.43
N PHE A 225 -3.18 -8.15 -9.27
CA PHE A 225 -3.39 -6.79 -9.73
C PHE A 225 -2.42 -6.51 -10.87
N VAL A 226 -2.94 -6.01 -11.99
CA VAL A 226 -2.15 -5.68 -13.18
C VAL A 226 -2.35 -4.21 -13.50
N ALA A 227 -1.26 -3.47 -13.58
CA ALA A 227 -1.27 -2.11 -14.11
C ALA A 227 -1.04 -2.19 -15.63
N ASP A 228 -2.03 -1.82 -16.43
CA ASP A 228 -1.91 -1.71 -17.88
C ASP A 228 -1.82 -0.23 -18.26
N GLY A 229 -0.78 0.13 -19.02
CA GLY A 229 -0.64 1.45 -19.61
C GLY A 229 -1.57 1.62 -20.82
N LEU A 230 -1.96 2.87 -21.09
CA LEU A 230 -2.69 3.26 -22.31
C LEU A 230 -1.75 3.51 -23.49
#